data_AF-A0A8D0FX47-F1
#
_entry.id   AF-A0A8D0FX47-F1
#
_cell.length_a   1.000
_cell.length_b   1.000
_cell.length_c   1.000
_cell.angle_alpha   90.00
_cell.angle_beta   90.00
_cell.angle_gamma   90.00
#
_symmetry.space_group_name_H-M   'P 1'
#
loop_
_entity.id
_entity.type
_entity.pdbx_description
1 polymer ?
#
loop_
_entity_poly.entity_id
_entity_poly.type
_entity_poly.pdbx_seq_one_letter_code
_entity_poly.pdbx_strand_id
1 'polypeptide(L)'
;MCYILFIVFCLEPDTGRNPIDQCNTLNPLVLPEYLIHAFFCVMFLCAAEWLTLGLNMPLLAYHIWRYMSRPVMSGPGLYDPTTIMNADILAYCQKEGWCKLAFYLLSFFYYLYGMIYVLVSS
;
A
#
# COMPACT_ATOMS: atom_id res chain seq x y z
N MET A 1 2.38 -3.73 8.17
CA MET A 1 1.40 -3.41 9.24
C MET A 1 1.70 -2.06 9.92
N CYS A 2 2.82 -1.91 10.65
CA CYS A 2 3.15 -0.64 11.36
C CYS A 2 3.24 0.59 10.45
N TYR A 3 3.77 0.46 9.24
CA TYR A 3 3.97 1.57 8.31
C TYR A 3 2.66 2.12 7.70
N ILE A 4 1.70 1.26 7.38
CA ILE A 4 0.40 1.68 6.80
C ILE A 4 -0.47 2.37 7.86
N LEU A 5 -0.39 1.89 9.11
CA LEU A 5 -0.98 2.57 10.26
C LEU A 5 -0.35 3.95 10.47
N PHE A 6 0.96 4.08 10.26
CA PHE A 6 1.66 5.36 10.31
C PHE A 6 1.18 6.33 9.21
N ILE A 7 0.91 5.86 7.99
CA ILE A 7 0.34 6.69 6.92
C ILE A 7 -1.07 7.17 7.27
N VAL A 8 -1.97 6.26 7.67
CA VAL A 8 -3.37 6.61 8.02
C VAL A 8 -3.41 7.58 9.20
N PHE A 9 -2.57 7.36 10.22
CA PHE A 9 -2.48 8.23 11.39
C PHE A 9 -1.82 9.58 11.08
N CYS A 10 -0.80 9.63 10.20
CA CYS A 10 -0.16 10.88 9.81
C CYS A 10 -1.01 11.74 8.87
N LEU A 11 -1.94 11.15 8.12
CA LEU A 11 -2.92 11.87 7.30
C LEU A 11 -4.07 12.46 8.13
N GLU A 12 -4.21 12.06 9.40
CA GLU A 12 -5.21 12.63 10.30
C GLU A 12 -4.81 14.09 10.66
N PRO A 13 -5.68 15.08 10.40
CA PRO A 13 -5.35 16.50 10.50
C PRO A 13 -5.04 16.98 11.94
N ASP A 14 -5.34 16.19 12.95
CA ASP A 14 -5.20 16.56 14.37
C ASP A 14 -3.75 16.50 14.92
N THR A 15 -2.77 16.10 14.10
CA THR A 15 -1.42 15.77 14.60
C THR A 15 -0.50 17.01 14.81
N GLY A 16 -0.92 18.21 14.40
CA GLY A 16 -0.18 19.46 14.65
C GLY A 16 1.23 19.56 14.04
N ARG A 17 1.61 18.65 13.13
CA ARG A 17 2.87 18.68 12.37
C ARG A 17 2.68 19.35 11.01
N ASN A 18 3.75 19.90 10.45
CA ASN A 18 3.72 20.47 9.10
C ASN A 18 3.47 19.36 8.06
N PRO A 19 2.47 19.51 7.17
CA PRO A 19 2.12 18.50 6.16
C PRO A 19 3.24 18.25 5.15
N ILE A 20 4.12 19.23 4.94
CA ILE A 20 5.25 19.17 4.00
C ILE A 20 6.33 18.20 4.53
N ASP A 21 6.68 18.31 5.81
CA ASP A 21 7.69 17.44 6.45
C ASP A 21 7.19 15.99 6.56
N GLN A 22 5.87 15.82 6.72
CA GLN A 22 5.23 14.51 6.68
C GLN A 22 5.34 13.89 5.29
N CYS A 23 5.02 14.62 4.22
CA CYS A 23 5.15 14.11 2.85
C CYS A 23 6.59 13.70 2.50
N ASN A 24 7.58 14.50 2.92
CA ASN A 24 9.00 14.18 2.70
C ASN A 24 9.46 12.93 3.47
N THR A 25 8.85 12.64 4.61
CA THR A 25 9.10 11.41 5.38
C THR A 25 8.37 10.20 4.80
N LEU A 26 7.13 10.36 4.31
CA LEU A 26 6.33 9.26 3.75
C LEU A 26 6.85 8.80 2.38
N ASN A 27 7.32 9.74 1.57
CA ASN A 27 7.67 9.49 0.18
C ASN A 27 8.77 8.43 -0.05
N PRO A 28 9.93 8.45 0.66
CA PRO A 28 10.94 7.40 0.49
C PRO A 28 10.49 6.03 1.00
N LEU A 29 9.51 5.98 1.92
CA LEU A 29 9.04 4.72 2.50
C LEU A 29 7.90 4.08 1.68
N VAL A 30 7.23 4.80 0.77
CA VAL A 30 6.16 4.23 -0.07
C VAL A 30 6.72 3.30 -1.16
N LEU A 31 7.90 3.63 -1.69
CA LEU A 31 8.62 2.86 -2.70
C LEU A 31 8.98 1.42 -2.27
N PRO A 32 9.62 1.20 -1.10
CA PRO A 32 9.93 -0.16 -0.66
C PRO A 32 8.67 -0.99 -0.37
N GLU A 33 7.55 -0.39 0.05
CA GLU A 33 6.30 -1.13 0.24
C GLU A 33 5.79 -1.71 -1.09
N TYR A 34 5.72 -0.88 -2.15
CA TYR A 34 5.31 -1.33 -3.48
C TYR A 34 6.23 -2.42 -4.02
N LEU A 35 7.54 -2.29 -3.79
CA LEU A 35 8.53 -3.25 -4.25
C LEU A 35 8.38 -4.61 -3.56
N ILE A 36 8.17 -4.61 -2.24
CA ILE A 36 7.93 -5.83 -1.45
C ILE A 36 6.59 -6.48 -1.86
N HIS A 37 5.53 -5.70 -2.07
CA HIS A 37 4.23 -6.22 -2.50
C HIS A 37 4.30 -6.85 -3.90
N ALA A 38 4.98 -6.20 -4.85
CA ALA A 38 5.23 -6.76 -6.17
C ALA A 38 6.06 -8.05 -6.10
N PHE A 39 7.09 -8.10 -5.26
CA PHE A 39 7.89 -9.30 -5.03
C PHE A 39 7.04 -10.47 -4.48
N PHE A 40 6.16 -10.22 -3.51
CA PHE A 40 5.24 -11.24 -3.00
C PHE A 40 4.27 -11.72 -4.08
N CYS A 41 3.70 -10.84 -4.91
CA CYS A 41 2.85 -11.23 -6.04
C CYS A 41 3.58 -12.16 -7.03
N VAL A 42 4.85 -11.88 -7.33
CA VAL A 42 5.67 -12.76 -8.18
C VAL A 42 5.92 -14.11 -7.50
N MET A 43 6.17 -14.11 -6.19
CA MET A 43 6.34 -15.36 -5.44
C MET A 43 5.06 -16.22 -5.42
N PHE A 44 3.87 -15.61 -5.30
CA PHE A 44 2.59 -16.33 -5.42
C PHE A 44 2.30 -16.84 -6.83
N LEU A 45 2.77 -16.12 -7.86
CA LEU A 45 2.72 -16.62 -9.24
C LEU A 45 3.52 -17.91 -9.38
N CYS A 46 4.72 -17.98 -8.78
CA CYS A 46 5.54 -19.20 -8.74
C CYS A 46 4.91 -20.32 -7.91
N ALA A 47 4.12 -19.99 -6.88
CA ALA A 47 3.41 -20.97 -6.04
C ALA A 47 2.09 -21.48 -6.65
N ALA A 48 1.66 -20.97 -7.82
CA ALA A 48 0.40 -21.33 -8.50
C ALA A 48 -0.87 -21.15 -7.65
N GLU A 49 -0.84 -20.22 -6.70
CA GLU A 49 -1.98 -19.85 -5.85
C GLU A 49 -2.86 -18.81 -6.57
N TRP A 50 -3.66 -19.27 -7.53
CA TRP A 50 -4.44 -18.41 -8.43
C TRP A 50 -5.49 -17.53 -7.72
N LEU A 51 -6.02 -17.98 -6.58
CA LEU A 51 -7.11 -17.31 -5.87
C LEU A 51 -6.62 -16.07 -5.12
N THR A 52 -5.49 -16.18 -4.42
CA THR A 52 -4.82 -15.04 -3.77
C THR A 52 -4.22 -14.10 -4.80
N LEU A 53 -3.66 -14.63 -5.89
CA LEU A 53 -3.14 -13.80 -6.97
C LEU A 53 -4.25 -13.00 -7.64
N GLY A 54 -5.42 -13.59 -7.88
CA GLY A 54 -6.60 -12.90 -8.42
C GLY A 54 -7.13 -11.77 -7.53
N LEU A 55 -7.09 -11.93 -6.21
CA LEU A 55 -7.47 -10.88 -5.25
C LEU A 55 -6.43 -9.74 -5.16
N ASN A 56 -5.13 -10.04 -5.30
CA ASN A 56 -4.06 -9.05 -5.32
C ASN A 56 -3.91 -8.34 -6.69
N MET A 57 -4.30 -9.00 -7.78
CA MET A 57 -4.15 -8.49 -9.14
C MET A 57 -4.80 -7.12 -9.39
N PRO A 58 -6.04 -6.82 -8.95
CA PRO A 58 -6.63 -5.50 -9.16
C PRO A 58 -5.89 -4.39 -8.38
N LEU A 59 -5.38 -4.71 -7.18
CA LEU A 59 -4.59 -3.77 -6.38
C LEU A 59 -3.23 -3.49 -7.04
N LEU A 60 -2.56 -4.54 -7.53
CA LEU A 60 -1.29 -4.45 -8.24
C LEU A 60 -1.45 -3.69 -9.57
N ALA A 61 -2.48 -3.99 -10.34
CA ALA A 61 -2.80 -3.30 -11.59
C ALA A 61 -3.08 -1.82 -11.34
N TYR A 62 -3.77 -1.48 -10.25
CA TYR A 62 -3.98 -0.09 -9.84
C TYR A 62 -2.65 0.62 -9.49
N HIS A 63 -1.73 -0.04 -8.77
CA HIS A 63 -0.41 0.52 -8.48
C HIS A 63 0.44 0.73 -9.74
N ILE A 64 0.43 -0.23 -10.67
CA ILE A 64 1.15 -0.14 -11.95
C ILE A 64 0.55 0.97 -12.83
N TRP A 65 -0.78 0.99 -12.97
CA TRP A 65 -1.48 2.04 -13.72
C TRP A 65 -1.18 3.42 -13.13
N ARG A 66 -1.18 3.53 -11.81
CA ARG A 66 -0.84 4.77 -11.12
C ARG A 66 0.63 5.14 -11.24
N TYR A 67 1.55 4.18 -11.36
CA TYR A 67 2.97 4.46 -11.61
C TYR A 67 3.20 4.91 -13.06
N MET A 68 2.54 4.28 -14.04
CA MET A 68 2.66 4.62 -15.46
C MET A 68 1.91 5.88 -15.87
N SER A 69 0.78 6.19 -15.22
CA SER A 69 -0.02 7.39 -15.50
C SER A 69 0.57 8.67 -14.89
N ARG A 70 1.77 8.59 -14.30
CA ARG A 70 2.49 9.78 -13.82
C ARG A 70 3.26 10.38 -14.99
N PRO A 71 2.97 11.61 -15.43
CA PRO A 71 3.93 12.34 -16.24
C PRO A 71 5.22 12.50 -15.43
N VAL A 72 6.36 12.29 -16.08
CA VAL A 72 7.70 12.33 -15.47
C VAL A 72 7.90 13.70 -14.84
N MET A 73 7.73 13.80 -13.53
CA MET A 73 7.84 15.05 -12.79
C MET A 73 9.24 15.12 -12.16
N SER A 74 9.89 16.28 -12.28
CA SER A 74 11.32 16.50 -12.03
C SER A 74 11.80 16.42 -10.57
N GLY A 75 11.02 15.82 -9.66
CA GLY A 75 11.34 15.70 -8.24
C GLY A 75 11.20 14.26 -7.74
N PRO A 76 12.04 13.82 -6.79
CA PRO A 76 11.89 12.50 -6.18
C PRO A 76 10.64 12.50 -5.30
N GLY A 77 9.48 12.09 -5.83
CA GLY A 77 8.35 11.69 -4.99
C GLY A 77 6.98 11.45 -5.62
N LEU A 78 6.21 10.55 -5.01
CA LEU A 78 4.84 10.19 -5.41
C LEU A 78 3.78 11.14 -4.80
N TYR A 79 4.12 11.86 -3.74
CA TYR A 79 3.21 12.75 -3.03
C TYR A 79 3.75 14.18 -3.06
N ASP A 80 3.05 15.08 -3.78
CA ASP A 80 3.38 16.51 -3.82
C ASP A 80 2.67 17.22 -2.65
N PRO A 81 3.41 17.89 -1.74
CA PRO A 81 2.84 18.54 -0.57
C PRO A 81 1.75 19.58 -0.90
N THR A 82 1.80 20.20 -2.08
CA THR A 82 0.79 21.18 -2.50
C THR A 82 -0.56 20.54 -2.84
N THR A 83 -0.55 19.31 -3.36
CA THR A 83 -1.76 18.58 -3.75
C THR A 83 -2.47 17.93 -2.58
N ILE A 84 -1.75 17.56 -1.52
CA ILE A 84 -2.29 16.84 -0.35
C ILE A 84 -3.01 17.77 0.63
N MET A 85 -2.72 19.07 0.58
CA MET A 85 -3.44 20.07 1.36
C MET A 85 -4.92 20.23 0.95
N ASN A 86 -5.33 19.68 -0.20
CA ASN A 86 -6.73 19.69 -0.57
C ASN A 86 -7.52 18.61 0.19
N ALA A 87 -8.59 18.99 0.88
CA ALA A 87 -9.38 18.09 1.73
C ALA A 87 -9.94 16.87 0.98
N ASP A 88 -10.32 17.05 -0.29
CA ASP A 88 -10.82 15.95 -1.13
C ASP A 88 -9.74 14.90 -1.44
N ILE A 89 -8.51 15.36 -1.68
CA ILE A 89 -7.36 14.50 -1.98
C ILE A 89 -6.91 13.78 -0.72
N LEU A 90 -6.94 14.46 0.43
CA LEU A 90 -6.65 13.88 1.74
C LEU A 90 -7.62 12.74 2.06
N ALA A 91 -8.92 12.99 1.93
CA ALA A 91 -9.96 11.98 2.15
C ALA A 91 -9.78 10.77 1.24
N TYR A 92 -9.45 10.99 -0.04
CA TYR A 92 -9.15 9.90 -0.98
C TYR A 92 -7.94 9.07 -0.55
N CYS A 93 -6.83 9.71 -0.17
CA CYS A 93 -5.61 9.03 0.28
C CYS A 93 -5.84 8.24 1.56
N GLN A 94 -6.65 8.76 2.48
CA GLN A 94 -7.01 8.06 3.70
C GLN A 94 -7.84 6.82 3.38
N LYS A 95 -8.86 6.92 2.51
CA LYS A 95 -9.65 5.75 2.06
C LYS A 95 -8.77 4.70 1.38
N GLU A 96 -7.79 5.11 0.60
CA GLU A 96 -6.81 4.19 0.00
C GLU A 96 -5.99 3.45 1.07
N GLY A 97 -5.51 4.16 2.11
CA GLY A 97 -4.82 3.56 3.25
C GLY A 97 -5.67 2.56 4.02
N TRP A 98 -6.94 2.89 4.27
CA TRP A 98 -7.90 1.99 4.92
C TRP A 98 -8.17 0.72 4.09
N CYS A 99 -8.30 0.85 2.77
CA CYS A 99 -8.49 -0.28 1.88
C CYS A 99 -7.27 -1.21 1.88
N LYS A 100 -6.06 -0.66 1.79
CA LYS A 100 -4.81 -1.43 1.92
C LYS A 100 -4.74 -2.13 3.27
N LEU A 101 -5.06 -1.45 4.37
CA LEU A 101 -5.06 -2.05 5.71
C LEU A 101 -5.99 -3.25 5.81
N ALA A 102 -7.23 -3.13 5.33
CA ALA A 102 -8.18 -4.25 5.30
C ALA A 102 -7.65 -5.44 4.48
N PHE A 103 -7.00 -5.15 3.35
CA PHE A 103 -6.41 -6.17 2.49
C PHE A 103 -5.24 -6.91 3.16
N TYR A 104 -4.31 -6.18 3.80
CA TYR A 104 -3.20 -6.79 4.53
C TYR A 104 -3.66 -7.61 5.75
N LEU A 105 -4.73 -7.17 6.42
CA LEU A 105 -5.32 -7.91 7.53
C LEU A 105 -5.99 -9.21 7.06
N LEU A 106 -6.70 -9.18 5.93
CA LEU A 106 -7.35 -10.37 5.37
C LEU A 106 -6.31 -11.38 4.85
N SER A 107 -5.28 -10.90 4.13
CA SER A 107 -4.18 -11.76 3.67
C SER A 107 -3.39 -12.37 4.84
N PHE A 108 -3.21 -11.66 5.95
CA PHE A 108 -2.59 -12.22 7.15
C PHE A 108 -3.34 -13.45 7.68
N PHE A 109 -4.66 -13.39 7.84
CA PHE A 109 -5.45 -14.54 8.26
C PHE A 109 -5.40 -15.69 7.25
N TYR A 110 -5.38 -15.37 5.96
CA TYR A 110 -5.27 -16.36 4.90
C TYR A 110 -3.93 -17.11 4.94
N TYR A 111 -2.79 -16.41 5.09
CA TYR A 111 -1.48 -17.07 5.22
C TYR A 111 -1.38 -17.93 6.48
N LEU A 112 -1.98 -17.48 7.59
CA LEU A 112 -2.04 -18.26 8.81
C LEU A 112 -2.84 -19.56 8.59
N TYR A 113 -3.99 -19.48 7.91
CA TYR A 113 -4.78 -20.66 7.54
C TYR A 113 -4.02 -21.62 6.62
N GLY A 114 -3.36 -21.11 5.58
CA GLY A 114 -2.56 -21.92 4.65
C GLY A 114 -1.41 -22.65 5.34
N MET A 115 -0.68 -21.95 6.24
CA MET A 115 0.38 -22.57 7.04
C MET A 115 -0.18 -23.71 7.92
N ILE A 116 -1.27 -23.46 8.65
CA ILE A 116 -1.90 -24.48 9.52
C ILE A 116 -2.39 -25.67 8.69
N TYR A 117 -3.04 -25.41 7.55
CA TYR A 117 -3.57 -26.46 6.68
C TYR A 117 -2.46 -27.39 6.18
N VAL A 118 -1.34 -26.84 5.70
CA VAL A 118 -0.18 -27.64 5.27
C VAL A 118 0.41 -28.43 6.45
N LEU A 119 0.51 -27.83 7.64
CA LEU A 119 1.04 -28.50 8.84
C LEU A 119 0.14 -29.62 9.39
N VAL A 120 -1.18 -29.50 9.22
CA VAL A 120 -2.15 -30.53 9.64
C VAL A 120 -2.31 -31.64 8.61
N SER A 121 -2.13 -31.32 7.33
CA SER A 121 -2.22 -32.29 6.22
C SER A 121 -0.89 -32.98 5.89
N SER A 122 0.21 -32.55 6.51
CA SER A 122 1.52 -33.23 6.54
C SER A 122 1.62 -34.22 7.69
#